data_AF-W4EUK7-F1
#
_entry.id   AF-W4EUK7-F1
#
_cell.length_a   1.000
_cell.length_b   1.000
_cell.length_c   1.000
_cell.angle_alpha   90.00
_cell.angle_beta   90.00
_cell.angle_gamma   90.00
#
_symmetry.space_group_name_H-M   'P 1'
#
loop_
_entity.id
_entity.type
_entity.pdbx_description
1 polymer ?
#
loop_
_entity_poly.entity_id
_entity_poly.type
_entity_poly.pdbx_seq_one_letter_code
_entity_poly.pdbx_strand_id
1 'polypeptide(L)'
;MFTNVESTELISSVENIMVELKKRLDPSYVEAQKKAEVDGDNVIQHKGLKLCKVEREAREGDYVRPNYQGNFHVLRDGEIYGPVFKDKGERLAVSSGYTVYEDAHNRTPSTVEVFEPIGHCKPVEYEPPFPEVLTPNEQRALLIKQAKEFVEEHTKPNDFTGKGVLIGSRWSTKIEFVLNNQKRTLVALAKGIDSARVRAKGIAKCAPDEVFNEHIGQAIALARALEIEVPKGFLKAIQPDEKVAGMVVFAEGEKRRLVIEYKDVNISEHHGEITCQVGSGYSKEGIILDDTKAEYNNA
;
A
#
# COMPACT_ATOMS: atom_id res chain seq x y z
N MET A 1 2.94 -32.51 20.56
CA MET A 1 1.47 -32.62 20.44
C MET A 1 0.92 -31.22 20.43
N PHE A 2 0.70 -30.64 19.25
CA PHE A 2 0.05 -29.34 19.10
C PHE A 2 -1.44 -29.61 18.88
N THR A 3 -2.27 -29.34 19.87
CA THR A 3 -3.71 -29.64 19.83
C THR A 3 -4.47 -28.44 19.28
N ASN A 4 -4.95 -28.55 18.03
CA ASN A 4 -6.31 -28.30 17.49
C ASN A 4 -7.24 -27.17 18.04
N VAL A 5 -6.82 -26.29 18.93
CA VAL A 5 -7.74 -25.29 19.54
C VAL A 5 -7.93 -24.06 18.64
N GLU A 6 -6.88 -23.61 17.94
CA GLU A 6 -6.96 -22.40 17.09
C GLU A 6 -7.79 -22.61 15.81
N SER A 7 -7.86 -23.84 15.29
CA SER A 7 -8.64 -24.14 14.08
C SER A 7 -10.15 -24.14 14.34
N THR A 8 -10.60 -24.52 15.55
CA THR A 8 -12.03 -24.55 15.90
C THR A 8 -12.62 -23.17 16.10
N GLU A 9 -11.85 -22.20 16.62
CA GLU A 9 -12.32 -20.82 16.80
C GLU A 9 -12.43 -20.09 15.45
N LEU A 10 -11.49 -20.33 14.54
CA LEU A 10 -11.54 -19.79 13.18
C LEU A 10 -12.75 -20.31 12.38
N ILE A 11 -13.05 -21.60 12.50
CA ILE A 11 -14.21 -22.21 11.83
C ILE A 11 -15.53 -21.62 12.36
N SER A 12 -15.64 -21.47 13.69
CA SER A 12 -16.82 -20.84 14.33
C SER A 12 -17.04 -19.39 13.88
N SER A 13 -15.95 -18.63 13.74
CA SER A 13 -16.01 -17.25 13.25
C SER A 13 -16.51 -17.16 11.80
N VAL A 14 -16.00 -18.04 10.92
CA VAL A 14 -16.43 -18.10 9.52
C VAL A 14 -17.89 -18.52 9.38
N GLU A 15 -18.36 -19.47 10.19
CA GLU A 15 -19.77 -19.90 10.18
C GLU A 15 -20.71 -18.77 10.62
N ASN A 16 -20.34 -18.00 11.64
CA ASN A 16 -21.11 -16.83 12.09
C ASN A 16 -21.20 -15.75 10.99
N ILE A 17 -20.09 -15.47 10.30
CA ILE A 17 -20.06 -14.51 9.18
C ILE A 17 -20.97 -15.00 8.03
N MET A 18 -20.96 -16.31 7.73
CA MET A 18 -21.80 -16.88 6.69
C MET A 18 -23.29 -16.87 7.03
N VAL A 19 -23.66 -17.02 8.31
CA VAL A 19 -25.05 -16.87 8.78
C VAL A 19 -25.51 -15.42 8.65
N GLU A 20 -24.67 -14.46 9.03
CA GLU A 20 -24.93 -13.02 8.91
C GLU A 20 -25.16 -12.61 7.44
N LEU A 21 -24.33 -13.11 6.52
CA LEU A 21 -24.45 -12.85 5.09
C LEU A 21 -25.73 -13.44 4.50
N LYS A 22 -26.08 -14.68 4.87
CA LYS A 22 -27.34 -15.31 4.43
C LYS A 22 -28.57 -14.54 4.91
N LYS A 23 -28.52 -13.95 6.10
CA LYS A 23 -29.60 -13.11 6.64
C LYS A 23 -29.76 -11.79 5.87
N ARG A 24 -28.67 -11.22 5.34
CA ARG A 24 -28.69 -9.99 4.53
C ARG A 24 -29.10 -10.23 3.06
N LEU A 25 -28.95 -11.46 2.57
CA LEU A 25 -29.39 -11.90 1.25
C LEU A 25 -30.84 -12.43 1.24
N ASP A 26 -31.53 -12.45 2.39
CA ASP A 26 -32.93 -12.87 2.47
C ASP A 26 -33.84 -11.82 1.77
N PRO A 27 -34.61 -12.21 0.73
CA PRO A 27 -35.50 -11.30 0.01
C PRO A 27 -36.52 -10.59 0.91
N SER A 28 -36.92 -11.18 2.04
CA SER A 28 -37.83 -10.55 3.01
C SER A 28 -37.19 -9.35 3.72
N TYR A 29 -35.86 -9.34 3.89
CA TYR A 29 -35.11 -8.20 4.42
C TYR A 29 -35.04 -7.05 3.40
N VAL A 30 -34.91 -7.39 2.12
CA VAL A 30 -34.92 -6.42 1.01
C VAL A 30 -36.31 -5.81 0.80
N GLU A 31 -37.38 -6.59 0.96
CA GLU A 31 -38.76 -6.07 0.89
C GLU A 31 -39.15 -5.24 2.12
N ALA A 32 -38.65 -5.55 3.32
CA ALA A 32 -38.82 -4.72 4.51
C ALA A 32 -38.11 -3.35 4.37
N GLN A 33 -36.98 -3.29 3.64
CA GLN A 33 -36.33 -2.02 3.30
C GLN A 33 -37.11 -1.20 2.27
N LYS A 34 -37.80 -1.84 1.31
CA LYS A 34 -38.70 -1.14 0.37
C LYS A 34 -39.98 -0.61 1.04
N LYS A 35 -40.48 -1.26 2.09
CA LYS A 35 -41.69 -0.83 2.82
C LYS A 35 -41.45 0.30 3.85
N ALA A 36 -40.20 0.65 4.14
CA ALA A 36 -39.85 1.76 5.03
C ALA A 36 -39.74 3.11 4.29
N GLU A 37 -40.17 3.18 3.03
CA GLU A 37 -40.13 4.35 2.15
C GLU A 37 -41.34 5.30 2.34
N VAL A 38 -42.06 5.19 3.47
CA VAL A 38 -43.24 6.03 3.75
C VAL A 38 -43.20 6.52 5.19
N ASP A 39 -42.31 7.48 5.50
CA ASP A 39 -42.56 8.43 6.59
C ASP A 39 -41.71 9.72 6.44
N GLY A 40 -42.34 10.75 5.84
CA GLY A 40 -42.04 12.18 6.05
C GLY A 40 -40.87 12.81 5.30
N ASP A 41 -41.15 13.94 4.63
CA ASP A 41 -40.26 14.81 3.82
C ASP A 41 -38.99 15.35 4.53
N ASN A 42 -38.68 14.89 5.73
CA ASN A 42 -37.58 15.38 6.57
C ASN A 42 -36.39 14.41 6.65
N VAL A 43 -36.47 13.20 6.09
CA VAL A 43 -35.36 12.23 6.13
C VAL A 43 -34.81 11.98 4.72
N ILE A 44 -33.50 12.14 4.55
CA ILE A 44 -32.81 11.92 3.28
C ILE A 44 -31.68 10.92 3.45
N GLN A 45 -31.35 10.21 2.36
CA GLN A 45 -30.19 9.32 2.33
C GLN A 45 -29.04 9.98 1.58
N HIS A 46 -27.87 10.10 2.21
CA HIS A 46 -26.68 10.70 1.61
C HIS A 46 -25.45 9.85 1.96
N LYS A 47 -24.75 9.33 0.93
CA LYS A 47 -23.52 8.53 1.07
C LYS A 47 -23.65 7.39 2.11
N GLY A 48 -24.79 6.70 2.12
CA GLY A 48 -25.07 5.59 3.05
C GLY A 48 -25.56 6.01 4.44
N LEU A 49 -25.63 7.31 4.74
CA LEU A 49 -26.18 7.86 5.99
C LEU A 49 -27.66 8.21 5.82
N LYS A 50 -28.45 8.03 6.87
CA LYS A 50 -29.79 8.61 7.01
C LYS A 50 -29.68 9.92 7.77
N LEU A 51 -30.16 11.01 7.18
CA LEU A 51 -30.06 12.34 7.76
C LEU A 51 -31.47 12.92 7.98
N CYS A 52 -31.76 13.46 9.16
CA CYS A 52 -32.98 14.21 9.48
C CYS A 52 -32.74 15.69 9.29
N LYS A 53 -33.63 16.39 8.60
CA LYS A 53 -33.67 17.85 8.60
C LYS A 53 -33.99 18.35 10.01
N VAL A 54 -33.20 19.31 10.50
CA VAL A 54 -33.41 19.96 11.80
C VAL A 54 -33.53 21.46 11.66
N GLU A 55 -34.43 22.05 12.46
CA GLU A 55 -34.64 23.49 12.51
C GLU A 55 -33.77 24.13 13.60
N ARG A 56 -32.45 24.10 13.37
CA ARG A 56 -31.44 24.75 14.24
C ARG A 56 -30.19 25.11 13.43
N GLU A 57 -29.33 25.94 13.98
CA GLU A 57 -28.00 26.18 13.41
C GLU A 57 -27.15 24.91 13.41
N ALA A 58 -26.25 24.82 12.42
CA ALA A 58 -25.32 23.73 12.24
C ALA A 58 -24.34 23.64 13.43
N ARG A 59 -23.95 22.41 13.76
CA ARG A 59 -22.95 22.06 14.77
C ARG A 59 -22.00 21.05 14.18
N GLU A 60 -20.89 20.78 14.89
CA GLU A 60 -19.96 19.74 14.46
C GLU A 60 -20.66 18.39 14.34
N GLY A 61 -20.39 17.68 13.24
CA GLY A 61 -21.02 16.40 12.90
C GLY A 61 -22.29 16.50 12.05
N ASP A 62 -22.90 17.69 11.93
CA ASP A 62 -24.08 17.88 11.07
C ASP A 62 -23.70 17.90 9.57
N TYR A 63 -24.71 17.81 8.72
CA TYR A 63 -24.63 18.01 7.28
C TYR A 63 -25.46 19.22 6.89
N VAL A 64 -25.06 19.92 5.84
CA VAL A 64 -25.71 21.16 5.41
C VAL A 64 -26.01 21.14 3.91
N ARG A 65 -27.14 21.73 3.53
CA ARG A 65 -27.53 21.95 2.14
C ARG A 65 -27.84 23.43 1.95
N PRO A 66 -26.99 24.19 1.24
CA PRO A 66 -27.33 25.54 0.83
C PRO A 66 -28.58 25.51 -0.06
N ASN A 67 -29.51 26.42 0.21
CA ASN A 67 -30.71 26.65 -0.56
C ASN A 67 -30.70 28.12 -1.01
N TYR A 68 -29.85 28.41 -2.00
CA TYR A 68 -29.69 29.75 -2.54
C TYR A 68 -29.33 29.72 -4.02
N GLN A 69 -30.07 30.49 -4.82
CA GLN A 69 -29.89 30.65 -6.26
C GLN A 69 -28.80 31.69 -6.59
N GLY A 70 -27.55 31.42 -6.18
CA GLY A 70 -26.39 32.29 -6.44
C GLY A 70 -25.31 31.62 -7.27
N ASN A 71 -24.74 32.35 -8.23
CA ASN A 71 -23.64 31.91 -9.11
C ASN A 71 -22.25 31.89 -8.41
N PHE A 72 -22.15 31.36 -7.19
CA PHE A 72 -20.85 31.22 -6.51
C PHE A 72 -20.38 29.77 -6.52
N HIS A 73 -19.18 29.55 -7.06
CA HIS A 73 -18.62 28.25 -7.47
C HIS A 73 -18.23 27.28 -6.34
N VAL A 74 -18.68 27.51 -5.11
CA VAL A 74 -18.03 26.96 -3.91
C VAL A 74 -18.83 25.84 -3.27
N LEU A 75 -20.05 26.13 -2.80
CA LEU A 75 -21.06 25.15 -2.42
C LEU A 75 -22.24 25.32 -3.37
N ARG A 76 -22.60 24.25 -4.08
CA ARG A 76 -23.66 24.25 -5.07
C ARG A 76 -25.02 24.15 -4.39
N ASP A 77 -25.97 24.90 -4.93
CA ASP A 77 -27.36 24.87 -4.52
C ASP A 77 -27.92 23.43 -4.58
N GLY A 78 -28.60 23.00 -3.52
CA GLY A 78 -29.21 21.68 -3.43
C GLY A 78 -28.27 20.49 -3.15
N GLU A 79 -26.94 20.70 -3.15
CA GLU A 79 -25.97 19.65 -2.76
C GLU A 79 -25.78 19.59 -1.24
N ILE A 80 -25.54 18.38 -0.71
CA ILE A 80 -25.33 18.14 0.72
C ILE A 80 -23.83 18.07 1.01
N TYR A 81 -23.40 18.82 2.01
CA TYR A 81 -22.01 18.93 2.44
C TYR A 81 -21.87 18.58 3.92
N GLY A 82 -20.79 17.88 4.26
CA GLY A 82 -20.50 17.50 5.64
C GLY A 82 -19.48 16.35 5.73
N PRO A 83 -19.19 15.87 6.95
CA PRO A 83 -19.65 16.45 8.22
C PRO A 83 -19.07 17.85 8.43
N VAL A 84 -19.81 18.69 9.16
CA VAL A 84 -19.36 20.01 9.60
C VAL A 84 -18.33 19.85 10.72
N PHE A 85 -17.27 20.66 10.72
CA PHE A 85 -16.25 20.72 11.77
C PHE A 85 -15.83 22.18 12.01
N LYS A 86 -15.17 22.48 13.14
CA LYS A 86 -14.54 23.79 13.35
C LYS A 86 -13.19 23.87 12.66
N ASP A 87 -13.02 24.85 11.78
CA ASP A 87 -11.72 25.18 11.20
C ASP A 87 -10.82 25.92 12.23
N LYS A 88 -9.54 26.13 11.92
CA LYS A 88 -8.51 26.78 12.77
C LYS A 88 -8.92 28.15 13.35
N GLY A 89 -9.92 28.81 12.77
CA GLY A 89 -10.51 30.05 13.28
C GLY A 89 -11.82 29.88 14.08
N GLU A 90 -12.12 28.67 14.56
CA GLU A 90 -13.35 28.27 15.27
C GLU A 90 -14.67 28.43 14.49
N ARG A 91 -14.58 28.74 13.19
CA ARG A 91 -15.74 28.82 12.30
C ARG A 91 -16.15 27.42 11.85
N LEU A 92 -17.45 27.17 11.78
CA LEU A 92 -17.99 25.94 11.23
C LEU A 92 -17.71 25.88 9.72
N ALA A 93 -17.13 24.79 9.27
CA ALA A 93 -16.75 24.52 7.88
C ALA A 93 -17.09 23.08 7.48
N VAL A 94 -17.17 22.82 6.17
CA VAL A 94 -17.34 21.47 5.59
C VAL A 94 -16.02 20.94 5.03
N SER A 95 -15.96 19.64 4.70
CA SER A 95 -14.73 18.90 4.30
C SER A 95 -13.93 19.53 3.16
N SER A 96 -14.55 20.36 2.32
CA SER A 96 -13.88 21.15 1.28
C SER A 96 -13.17 22.42 1.79
N GLY A 97 -13.15 22.67 3.10
CA GLY A 97 -12.52 23.84 3.73
C GLY A 97 -13.36 25.12 3.70
N TYR A 98 -14.63 25.03 3.27
CA TYR A 98 -15.51 26.19 3.17
C TYR A 98 -16.36 26.36 4.41
N THR A 99 -16.45 27.59 4.90
CA THR A 99 -17.33 28.01 5.99
C THR A 99 -18.79 27.65 5.70
N VAL A 100 -19.54 27.21 6.72
CA VAL A 100 -20.98 26.90 6.60
C VAL A 100 -21.78 28.19 6.44
N TYR A 101 -21.50 29.18 7.27
CA TYR A 101 -22.12 30.49 7.24
C TYR A 101 -21.13 31.55 6.77
N GLU A 102 -21.53 32.33 5.77
CA GLU A 102 -20.76 33.45 5.25
C GLU A 102 -21.68 34.44 4.55
N ASP A 103 -21.78 35.65 5.12
CA ASP A 103 -22.63 36.73 4.61
C ASP A 103 -22.27 37.12 3.17
N ALA A 104 -20.98 37.11 2.83
CA ALA A 104 -20.49 37.41 1.48
C ALA A 104 -21.04 36.44 0.40
N HIS A 105 -21.46 35.24 0.81
CA HIS A 105 -22.06 34.23 -0.05
C HIS A 105 -23.55 34.01 0.25
N ASN A 106 -24.18 34.91 1.01
CA ASN A 106 -25.57 34.81 1.46
C ASN A 106 -25.90 33.47 2.14
N ARG A 107 -24.93 32.89 2.87
CA ARG A 107 -25.11 31.66 3.64
C ARG A 107 -25.34 32.02 5.10
N THR A 108 -26.60 32.11 5.46
CA THR A 108 -27.11 32.40 6.81
C THR A 108 -27.93 31.21 7.33
N PRO A 109 -28.26 31.15 8.63
CA PRO A 109 -29.13 30.10 9.18
C PRO A 109 -30.48 29.93 8.49
N SER A 110 -31.00 30.94 7.79
CA SER A 110 -32.27 30.86 7.05
C SER A 110 -32.14 30.36 5.61
N THR A 111 -30.92 30.27 5.08
CA THR A 111 -30.62 29.88 3.69
C THR A 111 -29.86 28.56 3.59
N VAL A 112 -29.48 27.98 4.72
CA VAL A 112 -28.76 26.72 4.81
C VAL A 112 -29.62 25.75 5.60
N GLU A 113 -30.06 24.68 4.95
CA GLU A 113 -30.75 23.59 5.63
C GLU A 113 -29.74 22.72 6.36
N VAL A 114 -30.06 22.33 7.59
CA VAL A 114 -29.20 21.53 8.46
C VAL A 114 -29.81 20.15 8.62
N PHE A 115 -28.97 19.13 8.58
CA PHE A 115 -29.36 17.74 8.76
C PHE A 115 -28.48 17.06 9.80
N GLU A 116 -29.10 16.32 10.71
CA GLU A 116 -28.42 15.49 11.70
C GLU A 116 -28.55 14.00 11.33
N PRO A 117 -27.50 13.18 11.51
CA PRO A 117 -27.60 11.75 11.25
C PRO A 117 -28.58 11.06 12.22
N ILE A 118 -29.56 10.32 11.69
CA ILE A 118 -30.55 9.56 12.48
C ILE A 118 -30.02 8.17 12.78
N GLY A 119 -30.09 7.80 14.06
CA GLY A 119 -29.59 6.54 14.57
C GLY A 119 -28.18 6.71 15.08
N HIS A 120 -27.89 6.14 16.25
CA HIS A 120 -26.56 6.03 16.82
C HIS A 120 -25.64 5.22 15.90
N CYS A 121 -25.26 5.77 14.77
CA CYS A 121 -23.89 5.71 14.40
C CYS A 121 -23.25 6.72 15.36
N LYS A 122 -22.69 6.24 16.49
CA LYS A 122 -21.42 6.85 16.94
C LYS A 122 -20.62 7.08 15.65
N PRO A 123 -19.86 8.19 15.49
CA PRO A 123 -18.85 8.18 14.46
C PRO A 123 -18.18 6.83 14.64
N VAL A 124 -18.32 5.96 13.64
CA VAL A 124 -17.50 4.78 13.58
C VAL A 124 -16.15 5.48 13.64
N GLU A 125 -15.47 5.40 14.78
CA GLU A 125 -14.04 5.59 14.81
C GLU A 125 -13.64 4.84 13.56
N TYR A 126 -13.14 5.58 12.57
CA TYR A 126 -12.78 4.99 11.30
C TYR A 126 -11.62 4.07 11.65
N GLU A 127 -11.94 2.89 12.17
CA GLU A 127 -11.22 1.67 11.95
C GLU A 127 -11.24 1.63 10.42
N PRO A 128 -10.11 1.95 9.77
CA PRO A 128 -10.06 1.95 8.32
C PRO A 128 -10.73 0.66 7.86
N PRO A 129 -11.75 0.72 6.99
CA PRO A 129 -12.66 -0.42 6.77
C PRO A 129 -11.97 -1.62 6.10
N PHE A 130 -10.67 -1.53 5.88
CA PHE A 130 -9.79 -2.56 5.40
C PHE A 130 -8.44 -2.39 6.10
N PRO A 131 -7.67 -3.46 6.38
CA PRO A 131 -6.24 -3.29 6.66
C PRO A 131 -5.69 -2.37 5.56
N GLU A 132 -4.91 -1.35 5.92
CA GLU A 132 -4.28 -0.46 4.95
C GLU A 132 -3.73 -1.32 3.82
N VAL A 133 -4.35 -1.22 2.65
CA VAL A 133 -3.95 -2.00 1.49
C VAL A 133 -2.64 -1.38 1.06
N LEU A 134 -1.54 -2.01 1.50
CA LEU A 134 -0.20 -1.58 1.18
C LEU A 134 -0.11 -1.34 -0.32
N THR A 135 0.43 -0.19 -0.69
CA THR A 135 0.71 0.15 -2.09
C THR A 135 1.67 -0.88 -2.70
N PRO A 136 1.70 -1.07 -4.03
CA PRO A 136 2.66 -1.98 -4.66
C PRO A 136 4.11 -1.69 -4.27
N ASN A 137 4.46 -0.42 -4.10
CA ASN A 137 5.77 0.03 -3.63
C ASN A 137 6.06 -0.38 -2.18
N GLU A 138 5.10 -0.23 -1.26
CA GLU A 138 5.25 -0.68 0.13
C GLU A 138 5.32 -2.21 0.22
N GLN A 139 4.48 -2.92 -0.54
CA GLN A 139 4.54 -4.39 -0.62
C GLN A 139 5.90 -4.85 -1.17
N ARG A 140 6.44 -4.14 -2.17
CA ARG A 140 7.75 -4.43 -2.74
C ARG A 140 8.88 -4.12 -1.75
N ALA A 141 8.80 -3.02 -1.00
CA ALA A 141 9.75 -2.70 0.06
C ALA A 141 9.78 -3.78 1.16
N LEU A 142 8.61 -4.25 1.61
CA LEU A 142 8.50 -5.37 2.55
C LEU A 142 9.10 -6.66 1.97
N LEU A 143 8.86 -6.95 0.70
CA LEU A 143 9.42 -8.14 0.04
C LEU A 143 10.95 -8.07 -0.05
N ILE A 144 11.52 -6.89 -0.34
CA ILE A 144 12.97 -6.66 -0.34
C ILE A 144 13.54 -6.84 1.08
N LYS A 145 12.85 -6.33 2.10
CA LYS A 145 13.24 -6.50 3.50
C LYS A 145 13.26 -7.99 3.88
N GLN A 146 12.20 -8.74 3.56
CA GLN A 146 12.13 -10.18 3.76
C GLN A 146 13.25 -10.92 3.02
N ALA A 147 13.61 -10.50 1.81
CA ALA A 147 14.71 -11.09 1.06
C ALA A 147 16.08 -10.86 1.75
N LYS A 148 16.31 -9.67 2.30
CA LYS A 148 17.52 -9.36 3.07
C LYS A 148 17.62 -10.20 4.33
N GLU A 149 16.54 -10.26 5.11
CA GLU A 149 16.45 -11.06 6.34
C GLU A 149 16.66 -12.55 6.04
N PHE A 150 16.06 -13.06 4.96
CA PHE A 150 16.24 -14.44 4.50
C PHE A 150 17.70 -14.75 4.18
N VAL A 151 18.38 -13.87 3.44
CA VAL A 151 19.81 -14.04 3.12
C VAL A 151 20.66 -14.00 4.38
N GLU A 152 20.39 -13.07 5.29
CA GLU A 152 21.12 -12.98 6.56
C GLU A 152 20.94 -14.25 7.40
N GLU A 153 19.71 -14.72 7.58
CA GLU A 153 19.40 -15.93 8.34
C GLU A 153 20.11 -17.16 7.77
N HIS A 154 20.04 -17.35 6.45
CA HIS A 154 20.55 -18.54 5.76
C HIS A 154 22.05 -18.46 5.40
N THR A 155 22.72 -17.36 5.77
CA THR A 155 24.18 -17.23 5.65
C THR A 155 24.89 -17.25 6.99
N LYS A 156 24.15 -17.28 8.11
CA LYS A 156 24.73 -17.42 9.45
C LYS A 156 25.57 -18.70 9.56
N PRO A 157 26.72 -18.65 10.27
CA PRO A 157 27.47 -19.84 10.60
C PRO A 157 26.58 -20.82 11.38
N ASN A 158 26.72 -22.11 11.11
CA ASN A 158 26.02 -23.10 11.91
C ASN A 158 26.52 -23.09 13.37
N ASP A 159 25.62 -23.36 14.31
CA ASP A 159 25.98 -23.45 15.74
C ASP A 159 26.93 -24.64 16.02
N PHE A 160 26.86 -25.67 15.17
CA PHE A 160 27.58 -26.93 15.37
C PHE A 160 29.08 -26.84 15.10
N THR A 161 29.51 -26.04 14.13
CA THR A 161 30.95 -25.87 13.81
C THR A 161 31.43 -24.44 14.05
N GLY A 162 30.51 -23.50 14.33
CA GLY A 162 30.81 -22.07 14.41
C GLY A 162 31.35 -21.49 13.09
N LYS A 163 31.22 -22.22 11.98
CA LYS A 163 31.91 -21.94 10.72
C LYS A 163 31.03 -22.23 9.52
N GLY A 164 30.60 -21.15 8.85
CA GLY A 164 29.88 -21.17 7.57
C GLY A 164 28.58 -21.95 7.55
N VAL A 165 27.99 -22.04 6.37
CA VAL A 165 26.70 -22.69 6.12
C VAL A 165 26.92 -24.16 5.78
N LEU A 166 26.15 -25.05 6.39
CA LEU A 166 26.20 -26.47 6.09
C LEU A 166 25.46 -26.80 4.81
N ILE A 167 26.11 -27.58 3.94
CA ILE A 167 25.47 -28.17 2.75
C ILE A 167 25.59 -29.69 2.83
N GLY A 168 24.45 -30.38 2.70
CA GLY A 168 24.37 -31.84 2.67
C GLY A 168 24.95 -32.55 3.90
N SER A 169 24.76 -31.97 5.09
CA SER A 169 25.22 -32.45 6.42
C SER A 169 26.73 -32.74 6.56
N ARG A 170 27.56 -32.39 5.56
CA ARG A 170 28.96 -32.83 5.48
C ARG A 170 29.97 -31.71 5.24
N TRP A 171 29.54 -30.56 4.72
CA TRP A 171 30.46 -29.53 4.28
C TRP A 171 30.11 -28.17 4.87
N SER A 172 31.05 -27.56 5.59
CA SER A 172 30.99 -26.15 5.95
C SER A 172 31.42 -25.30 4.75
N THR A 173 30.54 -24.39 4.34
CA THR A 173 30.71 -23.57 3.13
C THR A 173 30.56 -22.09 3.42
N LYS A 174 31.28 -21.27 2.67
CA LYS A 174 31.09 -19.82 2.59
C LYS A 174 30.27 -19.51 1.35
N ILE A 175 29.22 -18.71 1.51
CA ILE A 175 28.40 -18.24 0.41
C ILE A 175 29.05 -17.00 -0.21
N GLU A 176 29.14 -16.99 -1.54
CA GLU A 176 29.61 -15.87 -2.33
C GLU A 176 28.58 -15.58 -3.43
N PHE A 177 28.17 -14.32 -3.54
CA PHE A 177 27.24 -13.87 -4.57
C PHE A 177 28.00 -13.25 -5.74
N VAL A 178 27.65 -13.67 -6.95
CA VAL A 178 28.20 -13.14 -8.19
C VAL A 178 27.06 -12.54 -9.00
N LEU A 179 27.12 -11.23 -9.22
CA LEU A 179 26.14 -10.46 -9.94
C LEU A 179 26.56 -10.24 -11.40
N ASN A 180 25.66 -10.53 -12.34
CA ASN A 180 25.79 -10.17 -13.73
C ASN A 180 24.68 -9.15 -14.11
N ASN A 181 25.02 -7.87 -14.00
CA ASN A 181 24.12 -6.74 -14.28
C ASN A 181 23.59 -6.75 -15.71
N GLN A 182 24.41 -7.15 -16.70
CA GLN A 182 23.99 -7.18 -18.09
C GLN A 182 22.89 -8.22 -18.34
N LYS A 183 23.00 -9.37 -17.67
CA LYS A 183 22.05 -10.49 -17.82
C LYS A 183 20.96 -10.51 -16.75
N ARG A 184 20.91 -9.53 -15.83
CA ARG A 184 20.03 -9.51 -14.65
C ARG A 184 20.01 -10.88 -13.93
N THR A 185 21.21 -11.44 -13.75
CA THR A 185 21.40 -12.79 -13.22
C THR A 185 22.26 -12.73 -11.97
N LEU A 186 21.83 -13.44 -10.93
CA LEU A 186 22.56 -13.63 -9.69
C LEU A 186 22.91 -15.09 -9.49
N VAL A 187 24.15 -15.34 -9.09
CA VAL A 187 24.66 -16.68 -8.81
C VAL A 187 25.14 -16.71 -7.37
N ALA A 188 24.57 -17.61 -6.57
CA ALA A 188 25.08 -17.93 -5.25
C ALA A 188 26.01 -19.14 -5.36
N LEU A 189 27.26 -18.99 -4.96
CA LEU A 189 28.26 -20.04 -4.94
C LEU A 189 28.57 -20.42 -3.50
N ALA A 190 28.33 -21.67 -3.15
CA ALA A 190 28.74 -22.19 -1.86
C ALA A 190 30.11 -22.85 -1.98
N LYS A 191 31.16 -22.18 -1.49
CA LYS A 191 32.55 -22.65 -1.56
C LYS A 191 32.94 -23.31 -0.24
N GLY A 192 33.55 -24.49 -0.28
CA GLY A 192 34.04 -25.14 0.94
C GLY A 192 35.12 -24.30 1.60
N ILE A 193 35.02 -24.06 2.92
CA ILE A 193 35.87 -23.12 3.65
C ILE A 193 37.36 -23.42 3.47
N ASP A 194 37.77 -24.68 3.62
CA ASP A 194 39.19 -25.06 3.56
C ASP A 194 39.69 -25.37 2.14
N SER A 195 38.76 -25.64 1.21
CA SER A 195 39.12 -26.13 -0.14
C SER A 195 38.93 -25.08 -1.24
N ALA A 196 38.20 -24.00 -0.96
CA ALA A 196 37.70 -23.01 -1.93
C ALA A 196 36.92 -23.60 -3.14
N ARG A 197 36.70 -24.92 -3.17
CA ARG A 197 35.95 -25.61 -4.23
C ARG A 197 34.47 -25.31 -4.10
N VAL A 198 33.84 -24.98 -5.21
CA VAL A 198 32.38 -24.81 -5.29
C VAL A 198 31.72 -26.17 -5.03
N ARG A 199 30.91 -26.24 -3.97
CA ARG A 199 30.17 -27.44 -3.56
C ARG A 199 28.73 -27.41 -4.02
N ALA A 200 28.11 -26.24 -4.03
CA ALA A 200 26.79 -26.02 -4.58
C ALA A 200 26.73 -24.68 -5.29
N LYS A 201 25.76 -24.56 -6.21
CA LYS A 201 25.47 -23.31 -6.91
C LYS A 201 23.98 -23.15 -7.07
N GLY A 202 23.50 -21.93 -6.90
CA GLY A 202 22.14 -21.55 -7.23
C GLY A 202 22.16 -20.35 -8.16
N ILE A 203 21.22 -20.32 -9.10
CA ILE A 203 21.13 -19.28 -10.12
C ILE A 203 19.74 -18.69 -10.06
N ALA A 204 19.63 -17.37 -9.96
CA ALA A 204 18.41 -16.60 -10.14
C ALA A 204 18.56 -15.71 -11.38
N LYS A 205 17.55 -15.72 -12.25
CA LYS A 205 17.51 -14.89 -13.45
C LYS A 205 16.16 -14.17 -13.47
N CYS A 206 16.22 -12.85 -13.50
CA CYS A 206 15.04 -12.00 -13.61
C CYS A 206 14.49 -12.05 -15.04
N ALA A 207 13.16 -12.09 -15.17
CA ALA A 207 12.53 -12.10 -16.48
C ALA A 207 12.70 -10.74 -17.19
N PRO A 208 12.65 -10.69 -18.53
CA PRO A 208 12.91 -9.45 -19.26
C PRO A 208 11.95 -8.30 -18.90
N ASP A 209 10.71 -8.67 -18.57
CA ASP A 209 9.55 -7.86 -18.24
C ASP A 209 9.39 -7.57 -16.74
N GLU A 210 10.24 -8.14 -15.90
CA GLU A 210 10.25 -7.89 -14.45
C GLU A 210 11.31 -6.85 -14.06
N VAL A 211 11.03 -6.11 -12.99
CA VAL A 211 11.97 -5.19 -12.35
C VAL A 211 12.99 -5.99 -11.54
N PHE A 212 14.27 -5.81 -11.88
CA PHE A 212 15.38 -6.46 -11.20
C PHE A 212 15.62 -5.88 -9.81
N ASN A 213 15.81 -6.76 -8.82
CA ASN A 213 16.30 -6.40 -7.50
C ASN A 213 17.40 -7.36 -7.07
N GLU A 214 18.54 -6.84 -6.64
CA GLU A 214 19.67 -7.66 -6.21
C GLU A 214 19.31 -8.57 -5.03
N HIS A 215 18.64 -8.04 -4.00
CA HIS A 215 18.37 -8.80 -2.77
C HIS A 215 17.39 -9.94 -2.98
N ILE A 216 16.32 -9.71 -3.77
CA ILE A 216 15.37 -10.76 -4.14
C ILE A 216 16.09 -11.85 -4.94
N GLY A 217 16.93 -11.47 -5.90
CA GLY A 217 17.72 -12.42 -6.67
C GLY A 217 18.74 -13.20 -5.81
N GLN A 218 19.36 -12.57 -4.82
CA GLN A 218 20.27 -13.22 -3.88
C GLN A 218 19.52 -14.25 -3.04
N ALA A 219 18.32 -13.93 -2.53
CA ALA A 219 17.50 -14.87 -1.77
C ALA A 219 17.10 -16.11 -2.60
N ILE A 220 16.64 -15.92 -3.84
CA ILE A 220 16.28 -17.02 -4.74
C ILE A 220 17.52 -17.88 -5.08
N ALA A 221 18.64 -17.24 -5.40
CA ALA A 221 19.87 -17.93 -5.73
C ALA A 221 20.40 -18.72 -4.52
N LEU A 222 20.33 -18.15 -3.32
CA LEU A 222 20.72 -18.80 -2.08
C LEU A 222 19.84 -20.02 -1.78
N ALA A 223 18.52 -19.87 -1.84
CA ALA A 223 17.59 -20.97 -1.61
C ALA A 223 17.87 -22.15 -2.55
N ARG A 224 18.13 -21.87 -3.84
CA ARG A 224 18.53 -22.87 -4.84
C ARG A 224 19.89 -23.49 -4.55
N ALA A 225 20.85 -22.73 -4.04
CA ALA A 225 22.18 -23.23 -3.70
C ALA A 225 22.17 -24.14 -2.46
N LEU A 226 21.27 -23.84 -1.51
CA LEU A 226 21.09 -24.61 -0.28
C LEU A 226 20.09 -25.77 -0.43
N GLU A 227 19.46 -25.92 -1.60
CA GLU A 227 18.44 -26.94 -1.89
C GLU A 227 17.22 -26.84 -0.94
N ILE A 228 16.87 -25.63 -0.51
CA ILE A 228 15.68 -25.34 0.30
C ILE A 228 14.56 -24.78 -0.58
N GLU A 229 13.33 -24.83 -0.09
CA GLU A 229 12.18 -24.30 -0.82
C GLU A 229 12.33 -22.78 -1.02
N VAL A 230 12.17 -22.34 -2.26
CA VAL A 230 12.19 -20.91 -2.59
C VAL A 230 10.87 -20.28 -2.14
N PRO A 231 10.86 -19.24 -1.29
CA PRO A 231 9.64 -18.56 -0.91
C PRO A 231 8.85 -18.06 -2.12
N LYS A 232 7.56 -18.42 -2.19
CA LYS A 232 6.68 -18.10 -3.34
C LYS A 232 6.59 -16.61 -3.61
N GLY A 233 6.67 -15.77 -2.57
CA GLY A 233 6.68 -14.30 -2.69
C GLY A 233 7.84 -13.77 -3.53
N PHE A 234 9.02 -14.40 -3.48
CA PHE A 234 10.18 -13.99 -4.28
C PHE A 234 10.03 -14.41 -5.75
N LEU A 235 9.39 -15.55 -6.03
CA LEU A 235 9.15 -16.03 -7.39
C LEU A 235 8.10 -15.21 -8.15
N LYS A 236 7.15 -14.61 -7.42
CA LYS A 236 6.10 -13.74 -7.97
C LYS A 236 6.20 -12.37 -7.31
N ALA A 237 7.35 -11.74 -7.47
CA ALA A 237 7.61 -10.45 -6.86
C ALA A 237 6.66 -9.38 -7.41
N ILE A 238 6.09 -8.61 -6.50
CA ILE A 238 5.18 -7.49 -6.81
C ILE A 238 5.98 -6.40 -7.51
N GLN A 239 5.47 -5.90 -8.63
CA GLN A 239 6.14 -4.86 -9.41
C GLN A 239 5.81 -3.47 -8.84
N PRO A 240 6.79 -2.55 -8.78
CA PRO A 240 6.53 -1.19 -8.34
C PRO A 240 5.73 -0.44 -9.41
N ASP A 241 4.81 0.41 -8.98
CA ASP A 241 3.96 1.24 -9.84
C ASP A 241 4.46 2.69 -9.90
N GLU A 242 4.86 3.23 -8.75
CA GLU A 242 5.42 4.57 -8.62
C GLU A 242 6.93 4.59 -8.77
N LYS A 243 7.42 5.62 -9.46
CA LYS A 243 8.85 5.85 -9.71
C LYS A 243 9.42 6.66 -8.55
N VAL A 244 10.43 6.12 -7.87
CA VAL A 244 11.12 6.78 -6.75
C VAL A 244 12.60 6.97 -7.05
N ALA A 245 13.27 7.75 -6.21
CA ALA A 245 14.71 7.99 -6.33
C ALA A 245 15.50 6.67 -6.27
N GLY A 246 16.63 6.62 -6.98
CA GLY A 246 17.55 5.49 -6.98
C GLY A 246 17.16 4.33 -7.92
N MET A 247 15.92 4.29 -8.42
CA MET A 247 15.50 3.37 -9.49
C MET A 247 16.23 3.65 -10.80
N VAL A 248 16.41 2.62 -11.63
CA VAL A 248 16.91 2.75 -13.01
C VAL A 248 15.76 2.51 -13.97
N VAL A 249 15.53 3.48 -14.85
CA VAL A 249 14.52 3.41 -15.91
C VAL A 249 15.18 3.30 -17.29
N PHE A 250 14.45 2.77 -18.26
CA PHE A 250 14.82 2.77 -19.67
C PHE A 250 13.88 3.71 -20.44
N ALA A 251 14.44 4.74 -21.04
CA ALA A 251 13.71 5.71 -21.85
C ALA A 251 14.57 6.08 -23.07
N GLU A 252 13.96 6.22 -24.25
CA GLU A 252 14.65 6.64 -25.49
C GLU A 252 15.96 5.87 -25.81
N GLY A 253 16.00 4.56 -25.55
CA GLY A 253 17.18 3.75 -25.86
C GLY A 253 18.29 3.79 -24.81
N GLU A 254 18.14 4.56 -23.73
CA GLU A 254 19.15 4.73 -22.69
C GLU A 254 18.63 4.36 -21.29
N LYS A 255 19.54 3.85 -20.46
CA LYS A 255 19.28 3.61 -19.04
C LYS A 255 19.57 4.88 -18.25
N ARG A 256 18.62 5.31 -17.41
CA ARG A 256 18.76 6.49 -16.57
C ARG A 256 18.43 6.18 -15.13
N ARG A 257 19.25 6.66 -14.19
CA ARG A 257 18.97 6.57 -12.76
C ARG A 257 18.11 7.76 -12.31
N LEU A 258 17.08 7.50 -11.52
CA LEU A 258 16.18 8.52 -10.99
C LEU A 258 16.79 9.22 -9.78
N VAL A 259 16.67 10.55 -9.76
CA VAL A 259 17.11 11.43 -8.66
C VAL A 259 16.03 12.47 -8.32
N ILE A 260 16.02 12.99 -7.09
CA ILE A 260 15.04 14.02 -6.66
C ILE A 260 15.51 15.41 -7.12
N GLU A 261 16.75 15.80 -6.82
CA GLU A 261 17.35 17.05 -7.27
C GLU A 261 18.58 16.82 -8.16
N TYR A 262 18.82 17.70 -9.14
CA TYR A 262 20.06 17.66 -9.94
C TYR A 262 21.32 17.97 -9.12
N LYS A 263 21.17 18.53 -7.90
CA LYS A 263 22.29 18.87 -7.01
C LYS A 263 22.99 17.64 -6.42
N ASP A 264 22.33 16.48 -6.40
CA ASP A 264 22.92 15.22 -5.96
C ASP A 264 23.81 14.55 -7.02
N VAL A 265 23.95 15.15 -8.20
CA VAL A 265 24.79 14.60 -9.27
C VAL A 265 26.24 15.06 -9.08
N ASN A 266 26.95 14.44 -8.13
CA ASN A 266 28.39 14.32 -8.29
C ASN A 266 28.64 13.38 -9.49
N ILE A 267 28.94 13.97 -10.66
CA ILE A 267 29.25 13.26 -11.91
C ILE A 267 30.36 12.20 -11.68
N SER A 268 31.18 12.37 -10.64
CA SER A 268 32.22 11.43 -10.20
C SER A 268 31.73 10.18 -9.47
N GLU A 269 30.58 10.21 -8.77
CA GLU A 269 30.09 9.08 -7.95
C GLU A 269 29.18 8.11 -8.72
N HIS A 270 28.58 8.57 -9.82
CA HIS A 270 27.68 7.75 -10.64
C HIS A 270 28.37 6.94 -11.75
N HIS A 271 29.71 6.88 -11.77
CA HIS A 271 30.50 6.00 -12.67
C HIS A 271 30.08 6.04 -14.16
N GLY A 272 29.61 7.19 -14.66
CA GLY A 272 29.16 7.33 -16.06
C GLY A 272 27.72 6.89 -16.35
N GLU A 273 26.88 6.67 -15.32
CA GLU A 273 25.43 6.47 -15.50
C GLU A 273 24.72 7.80 -15.78
N ILE A 274 23.83 7.80 -16.78
CA ILE A 274 22.97 8.93 -17.11
C ILE A 274 21.89 9.05 -16.02
N THR A 275 21.57 10.25 -15.57
CA THR A 275 20.55 10.50 -14.53
C THR A 275 19.38 11.30 -15.09
N CYS A 276 18.21 11.19 -14.46
CA CYS A 276 17.07 12.06 -14.74
C CYS A 276 16.20 12.26 -13.49
N GLN A 277 15.47 13.37 -13.42
CA GLN A 277 14.59 13.65 -12.30
C GLN A 277 13.37 12.72 -12.29
N VAL A 278 12.92 12.33 -11.10
CA VAL A 278 11.68 11.53 -10.91
C VAL A 278 10.47 12.18 -11.62
N GLY A 279 10.38 13.52 -11.65
CA GLY A 279 9.29 14.24 -12.32
C GLY A 279 9.48 14.50 -13.83
N SER A 280 10.62 14.12 -14.40
CA SER A 280 10.95 14.40 -15.81
C SER A 280 10.11 13.56 -16.80
N GLY A 281 10.02 14.01 -18.05
CA GLY A 281 9.35 13.25 -19.13
C GLY A 281 9.94 11.83 -19.29
N TYR A 282 11.27 11.71 -19.24
CA TYR A 282 11.98 10.42 -19.29
C TYR A 282 11.57 9.46 -18.16
N SER A 283 11.32 9.96 -16.96
CA SER A 283 10.87 9.14 -15.83
C SER A 283 9.41 8.68 -16.01
N LYS A 284 8.54 9.57 -16.52
CA LYS A 284 7.12 9.28 -16.74
C LYS A 284 6.91 8.23 -17.83
N GLU A 285 7.66 8.33 -18.92
CA GLU A 285 7.56 7.44 -20.08
C GLU A 285 8.47 6.21 -19.97
N GLY A 286 9.45 6.25 -19.07
CA GLY A 286 10.42 5.19 -18.88
C GLY A 286 9.87 3.94 -18.18
N ILE A 287 10.41 2.78 -18.57
CA ILE A 287 10.12 1.50 -17.93
C ILE A 287 11.14 1.24 -16.83
N ILE A 288 10.70 0.90 -15.62
CA ILE A 288 11.59 0.56 -14.51
C ILE A 288 12.31 -0.75 -14.84
N LEU A 289 13.64 -0.75 -14.78
CA LEU A 289 14.47 -1.93 -15.03
C LEU A 289 15.07 -2.52 -13.75
N ASP A 290 15.45 -1.66 -12.81
CA ASP A 290 16.19 -2.04 -11.60
C ASP A 290 15.80 -1.12 -10.45
N ASP A 291 15.42 -1.70 -9.31
CA ASP A 291 15.04 -0.98 -8.11
C ASP A 291 15.95 -1.33 -6.91
N THR A 292 17.14 -1.88 -7.15
CA THR A 292 18.08 -2.30 -6.09
C THR A 292 18.47 -1.16 -5.15
N LYS A 293 18.58 0.06 -5.68
CA LYS A 293 18.90 1.28 -4.92
C LYS A 293 17.68 2.18 -4.70
N ALA A 294 16.47 1.66 -4.91
CA ALA A 294 15.26 2.46 -4.79
C ALA A 294 15.00 2.90 -3.35
N GLU A 295 14.70 4.17 -3.18
CA GLU A 295 14.30 4.78 -1.91
C GLU A 295 12.79 4.74 -1.81
N TYR A 296 12.25 3.61 -1.38
CA TYR A 296 10.83 3.53 -1.03
C TYR A 296 10.59 4.36 0.24
N ASN A 297 9.62 5.29 0.18
CA ASN A 297 9.17 6.08 1.33
C ASN A 297 8.45 5.16 2.32
N ASN A 298 9.21 4.36 3.07
CA ASN A 298 8.88 3.65 4.31
C ASN A 298 9.98 2.60 4.55
N ALA A 299 11.09 3.05 5.13
CA ALA A 299 12.02 2.22 5.90
C ALA A 299 12.38 2.98 7.19
#